data_AF-A0A196SDR8-F1
#
_entry.id   AF-A0A196SDR8-F1
#
_cell.length_a   1.000
_cell.length_b   1.000
_cell.length_c   1.000
_cell.angle_alpha   90.00
_cell.angle_beta   90.00
_cell.angle_gamma   90.00
#
_symmetry.space_group_name_H-M   'P 1'
#
loop_
_entity.id
_entity.type
_entity.pdbx_description
1 polymer ?
#
loop_
_entity_poly.entity_id
_entity_poly.type
_entity_poly.pdbx_seq_one_letter_code
_entity_poly.pdbx_strand_id
1 'polypeptide(L)'
;MELRDIASCCLFALYYLHNRRIIHRDIKPSNLFISETGVIKMGDFGFAAQLNHSCSVRSIRCGTSWYMAPEVYEGKTELKSDVWSLGITLIELAEGKNPFDECSLFDVMKRVCYGECPKLSSSRWSSAFADFVSKCLIRDTKERWSVKQLLDHPFVKDSANRIKSIGCSDYLLDMAKRVRRCNMPYSPVPPSVNLLAVSVIEEHLTTLVVKGNSDLMMMGSYVEVIRVCKGVCNDECVEKWDVASCPRLKSIEIDDECFENVKEVKLIGLHQLERVVIGRNCFTKQKNNAAYEYDLQLGGNDFDRLIRDYVIKTYKEEAEEEYGELTQRCIDRLLKKCEDAKIDLRALMDTDIVINDDTDWLYTLTRSHMNCLIGGKIDESIRLCDEAITKAGLTVNDINEIVLVGGSTRLCIVEEKLRNHFPKLEIKDSVKPEECIATGAARYAYALSTGKYFVTPSHP
;
A
#
# COMPACT_ATOMS: atom_id res chain seq x y z
N MET A 1 -8.34 3.29 -31.02
CA MET A 1 -9.70 3.38 -30.41
C MET A 1 -9.64 3.07 -28.93
N GLU A 2 -9.04 1.96 -28.51
CA GLU A 2 -8.95 1.61 -27.08
C GLU A 2 -8.27 2.67 -26.20
N LEU A 3 -7.10 3.19 -26.59
CA LEU A 3 -6.41 4.27 -25.87
C LEU A 3 -7.27 5.53 -25.67
N ARG A 4 -8.16 5.80 -26.63
CA ARG A 4 -9.09 6.94 -26.56
C ARG A 4 -10.11 6.72 -25.43
N ASP A 5 -10.64 5.51 -25.34
CA ASP A 5 -11.65 5.15 -24.34
C ASP A 5 -11.01 5.04 -22.95
N ILE A 6 -9.78 4.52 -22.85
CA ILE A 6 -8.96 4.55 -21.61
C ILE A 6 -8.77 6.00 -21.15
N ALA A 7 -8.28 6.89 -22.03
CA ALA A 7 -8.05 8.30 -21.71
C ALA A 7 -9.35 8.99 -21.26
N SER A 8 -10.48 8.69 -21.91
CA SER A 8 -11.79 9.25 -21.56
C SER A 8 -12.21 8.85 -20.13
N CYS A 9 -12.10 7.58 -19.78
CA CYS A 9 -12.40 7.09 -18.42
C CYS A 9 -11.47 7.71 -17.37
N CYS A 10 -10.17 7.82 -17.67
CA CYS A 10 -9.21 8.47 -16.77
C CYS A 10 -9.55 9.95 -16.55
N LEU A 11 -9.93 10.68 -17.60
CA LEU A 11 -10.35 12.07 -17.48
C LEU A 11 -11.62 12.23 -16.64
N PHE A 12 -12.59 11.31 -16.71
CA PHE A 12 -13.76 11.36 -15.82
C PHE A 12 -13.40 11.18 -14.35
N ALA A 13 -12.54 10.21 -14.05
CA ALA A 13 -12.04 10.01 -12.69
C ALA A 13 -11.27 11.24 -12.18
N LEU A 14 -10.35 11.77 -12.99
CA LEU A 14 -9.60 12.98 -12.62
C LEU A 14 -10.50 14.21 -12.47
N TYR A 15 -11.51 14.36 -13.32
CA TYR A 15 -12.46 15.47 -13.23
C TYR A 15 -13.21 15.44 -11.90
N TYR A 16 -13.64 14.24 -11.48
CA TYR A 16 -14.29 14.02 -10.19
C TYR A 16 -13.37 14.37 -9.00
N LEU A 17 -12.10 13.97 -9.05
CA LEU A 17 -11.12 14.22 -7.99
C LEU A 17 -10.72 15.71 -7.92
N HIS A 18 -10.39 16.29 -9.08
CA HIS A 18 -9.89 17.66 -9.16
C HIS A 18 -10.94 18.69 -8.75
N ASN A 19 -12.22 18.44 -9.05
CA ASN A 19 -13.33 19.27 -8.56
C ASN A 19 -13.45 19.28 -7.03
N ARG A 20 -12.97 18.22 -6.36
CA ARG A 20 -12.91 18.12 -4.88
C ARG A 20 -11.56 18.56 -4.30
N ARG A 21 -10.67 19.10 -5.13
CA ARG A 21 -9.30 19.47 -4.77
C ARG A 21 -8.47 18.28 -4.28
N ILE A 22 -8.76 17.07 -4.80
CA ILE A 22 -8.01 15.85 -4.52
C ILE A 22 -7.03 15.58 -5.67
N ILE A 23 -5.78 15.25 -5.34
CA ILE A 23 -4.73 14.80 -6.25
C ILE A 23 -4.53 13.30 -6.04
N HIS A 24 -4.41 12.52 -7.12
CA HIS A 24 -4.21 11.07 -7.04
C HIS A 24 -2.75 10.68 -6.75
N ARG A 25 -1.78 11.34 -7.39
CA ARG A 25 -0.31 11.16 -7.21
C ARG A 25 0.31 9.82 -7.64
N ASP A 26 -0.45 8.85 -8.13
CA ASP A 26 0.10 7.56 -8.56
C ASP A 26 -0.63 6.99 -9.77
N ILE A 27 -0.79 7.83 -10.80
CA ILE A 27 -1.42 7.44 -12.07
C ILE A 27 -0.38 6.77 -12.94
N LYS A 28 -0.57 5.46 -13.15
CA LYS A 28 0.28 4.58 -13.95
C LYS A 28 -0.53 3.37 -14.44
N PRO A 29 -0.08 2.64 -15.47
CA PRO A 29 -0.82 1.51 -16.02
C PRO A 29 -1.25 0.45 -14.99
N SER A 30 -0.38 0.12 -14.01
CA SER A 30 -0.69 -0.89 -12.98
C SER A 30 -1.85 -0.51 -12.06
N ASN A 31 -2.21 0.78 -12.01
CA ASN A 31 -3.29 1.32 -11.18
C ASN A 31 -4.54 1.64 -12.01
N LEU A 32 -4.57 1.25 -13.30
CA LEU A 32 -5.73 1.33 -14.18
C LEU A 32 -6.33 -0.06 -14.37
N PHE A 33 -7.50 -0.28 -13.77
CA PHE A 33 -8.19 -1.56 -13.79
C PHE A 33 -9.29 -1.57 -14.84
N ILE A 34 -9.41 -2.64 -15.61
CA ILE A 34 -10.51 -2.83 -16.56
C ILE A 34 -11.60 -3.69 -15.91
N SER A 35 -12.83 -3.16 -15.85
CA SER A 35 -13.98 -3.91 -15.35
C SER A 35 -14.49 -4.91 -16.39
N GLU A 36 -15.22 -5.91 -15.91
CA GLU A 36 -15.91 -6.88 -16.78
C GLU A 36 -16.98 -6.24 -17.68
N THR A 37 -17.40 -5.02 -17.34
CA THR A 37 -18.37 -4.23 -18.10
C THR A 37 -17.71 -3.28 -19.10
N GLY A 38 -16.39 -3.35 -19.30
CA GLY A 38 -15.68 -2.52 -20.28
C GLY A 38 -15.52 -1.05 -19.84
N VAL A 39 -15.12 -0.84 -18.58
CA VAL A 39 -14.84 0.50 -18.02
C VAL A 39 -13.48 0.49 -17.34
N ILE A 40 -12.66 1.53 -17.57
CA ILE A 40 -11.44 1.73 -16.78
C ILE A 40 -11.79 2.40 -15.45
N LYS A 41 -11.26 1.84 -14.35
CA LYS A 41 -11.32 2.39 -13.00
C LYS A 41 -9.90 2.70 -12.52
N MET A 42 -9.70 3.91 -12.02
CA MET A 42 -8.48 4.28 -11.30
C MET A 42 -8.54 3.68 -9.90
N GLY A 43 -7.47 3.02 -9.48
CA GLY A 43 -7.31 2.48 -8.13
C GLY A 43 -6.02 2.96 -7.47
N ASP A 44 -5.76 2.45 -6.28
CA ASP A 44 -4.61 2.82 -5.43
C ASP A 44 -4.56 4.31 -5.04
N PHE A 45 -5.40 4.66 -4.05
CA PHE A 45 -5.45 6.00 -3.46
C PHE A 45 -4.49 6.15 -2.27
N GLY A 46 -3.52 5.24 -2.09
CA GLY A 46 -2.58 5.25 -0.95
C GLY A 46 -1.74 6.53 -0.87
N PHE A 47 -1.58 7.24 -1.99
CA PHE A 47 -0.89 8.52 -2.08
C PHE A 47 -1.81 9.73 -2.31
N ALA A 48 -3.13 9.53 -2.38
CA ALA A 48 -4.05 10.61 -2.69
C ALA A 48 -4.12 11.65 -1.57
N ALA A 49 -4.26 12.93 -1.94
CA ALA A 49 -4.23 14.03 -0.98
C ALA A 49 -5.16 15.18 -1.37
N GLN A 50 -5.82 15.80 -0.38
CA GLN A 50 -6.64 17.00 -0.56
C GLN A 50 -5.82 18.29 -0.35
N LEU A 51 -5.90 19.23 -1.28
CA LEU A 51 -5.08 20.46 -1.29
C LEU A 51 -5.48 21.53 -0.24
N ASN A 52 -6.64 21.40 0.41
CA ASN A 52 -7.24 22.48 1.21
C ASN A 52 -6.70 22.61 2.65
N HIS A 53 -5.71 21.79 3.04
CA HIS A 53 -5.11 21.89 4.37
C HIS A 53 -3.75 22.59 4.31
N SER A 54 -3.69 23.80 4.87
CA SER A 54 -2.52 24.68 5.05
C SER A 54 -1.38 24.09 5.91
N CYS A 55 -1.38 22.79 6.19
CA CYS A 55 -0.39 22.13 7.00
C CYS A 55 0.00 20.83 6.34
N SER A 56 1.10 20.87 5.60
CA SER A 56 2.30 20.08 5.87
C SER A 56 3.09 19.91 4.58
N VAL A 57 4.39 20.19 4.70
CA VAL A 57 5.42 19.62 3.86
C VAL A 57 5.39 18.10 4.10
N ARG A 58 4.38 17.41 3.55
CA ARG A 58 4.27 15.95 3.54
C ARG A 58 5.15 15.43 2.40
N SER A 59 5.81 14.28 2.63
CA SER A 59 6.81 13.66 1.77
C SER A 59 6.63 14.01 0.28
N ILE A 60 7.50 14.89 -0.21
CA ILE A 60 7.49 15.46 -1.57
C ILE A 60 7.81 14.38 -2.63
N ARG A 61 8.24 13.18 -2.22
CA ARG A 61 8.75 12.11 -3.08
C ARG A 61 7.96 10.81 -2.91
N CYS A 62 6.68 10.81 -3.24
CA CYS A 62 5.84 9.61 -3.22
C CYS A 62 5.22 9.37 -4.61
N GLY A 63 5.20 8.11 -5.06
CA GLY A 63 4.81 7.67 -6.41
C GLY A 63 5.97 7.00 -7.17
N THR A 64 5.67 6.29 -8.26
CA THR A 64 6.74 5.75 -9.14
C THR A 64 7.38 6.91 -9.92
N SER A 65 8.67 7.16 -9.72
CA SER A 65 9.40 8.34 -10.21
C SER A 65 9.25 8.64 -11.70
N TRP A 66 9.05 7.62 -12.53
CA TRP A 66 8.95 7.75 -13.99
C TRP A 66 7.70 8.53 -14.45
N TYR A 67 6.66 8.64 -13.62
CA TYR A 67 5.42 9.33 -13.96
C TYR A 67 5.30 10.72 -13.32
N MET A 68 6.31 11.14 -12.54
CA MET A 68 6.27 12.39 -11.79
C MET A 68 6.40 13.62 -12.69
N ALA A 69 5.61 14.65 -12.39
CA ALA A 69 5.64 15.92 -13.09
C ALA A 69 6.84 16.79 -12.64
N PRO A 70 7.34 17.71 -13.49
CA PRO A 70 8.50 18.57 -13.17
C PRO A 70 8.36 19.32 -11.83
N GLU A 71 7.19 19.89 -11.57
CA GLU A 71 6.93 20.69 -10.38
C GLU A 71 6.96 19.85 -9.07
N VAL A 72 6.73 18.54 -9.16
CA VAL A 72 6.79 17.63 -8.01
C VAL A 72 8.21 17.53 -7.47
N TYR A 73 9.22 17.57 -8.35
CA TYR A 73 10.63 17.59 -7.94
C TYR A 73 11.02 18.89 -7.23
N GLU A 74 10.27 19.98 -7.44
CA GLU A 74 10.44 21.26 -6.74
C GLU A 74 9.61 21.36 -5.45
N GLY A 75 8.92 20.29 -5.04
CA GLY A 75 8.03 20.31 -3.88
C GLY A 75 6.68 20.99 -4.10
N LYS A 76 6.31 21.25 -5.36
CA LYS A 76 5.05 21.92 -5.73
C LYS A 76 4.15 20.91 -6.42
N THR A 77 3.36 20.15 -5.66
CA THR A 77 2.38 19.23 -6.25
C THR A 77 1.05 19.94 -6.49
N GLU A 78 0.54 19.88 -7.72
CA GLU A 78 -0.70 20.54 -8.14
C GLU A 78 -1.68 19.52 -8.76
N LEU A 79 -2.96 19.89 -8.92
CA LEU A 79 -3.94 19.03 -9.60
C LEU A 79 -3.46 18.63 -11.01
N LYS A 80 -2.83 19.55 -11.72
CA LYS A 80 -2.27 19.30 -13.06
C LYS A 80 -1.04 18.38 -13.05
N SER A 81 -0.47 18.02 -11.90
CA SER A 81 0.57 17.00 -11.82
C SER A 81 0.01 15.63 -12.23
N ASP A 82 -1.24 15.31 -11.87
CA ASP A 82 -1.92 14.08 -12.33
C ASP A 82 -2.09 14.04 -13.86
N VAL A 83 -2.27 15.20 -14.50
CA VAL A 83 -2.40 15.30 -15.96
C VAL A 83 -1.08 14.90 -16.65
N TRP A 84 0.06 15.27 -16.08
CA TRP A 84 1.36 14.84 -16.57
C TRP A 84 1.52 13.32 -16.46
N SER A 85 1.20 12.75 -15.29
CA SER A 85 1.27 11.31 -15.07
C SER A 85 0.36 10.52 -16.02
N LEU A 86 -0.83 11.05 -16.33
CA LEU A 86 -1.70 10.51 -17.39
C LEU A 86 -1.03 10.55 -18.77
N GLY A 87 -0.34 11.64 -19.11
CA GLY A 87 0.40 11.76 -20.37
C GLY A 87 1.47 10.68 -20.52
N ILE A 88 2.29 10.45 -19.48
CA ILE A 88 3.31 9.40 -19.47
C ILE A 88 2.66 8.01 -19.55
N THR A 89 1.58 7.79 -18.80
CA THR A 89 0.79 6.54 -18.83
C THR A 89 0.29 6.23 -20.24
N LEU A 90 -0.20 7.22 -20.97
CA LEU A 90 -0.70 7.03 -22.34
C LEU A 90 0.42 6.76 -23.34
N ILE A 91 1.61 7.33 -23.16
CA ILE A 91 2.79 6.97 -23.96
C ILE A 91 3.14 5.50 -23.71
N GLU A 92 3.23 5.07 -22.45
CA GLU A 92 3.60 3.69 -22.12
C GLU A 92 2.57 2.67 -22.64
N LEU A 93 1.28 2.93 -22.47
CA LEU A 93 0.22 2.06 -23.01
C LEU A 93 0.25 1.99 -24.54
N ALA A 94 0.65 3.08 -25.20
CA ALA A 94 0.78 3.11 -26.64
C ALA A 94 2.06 2.36 -27.09
N GLU A 95 3.20 2.63 -26.47
CA GLU A 95 4.50 2.18 -26.94
C GLU A 95 4.93 0.83 -26.35
N GLY A 96 4.26 0.36 -25.30
CA GLY A 96 4.57 -0.86 -24.57
C GLY A 96 5.79 -0.72 -23.65
N LYS A 97 6.41 0.46 -23.59
CA LYS A 97 7.57 0.78 -22.77
C LYS A 97 7.47 2.22 -22.27
N ASN A 98 7.85 2.46 -21.02
CA ASN A 98 7.88 3.80 -20.45
C ASN A 98 9.01 4.63 -21.09
N PRO A 99 8.81 5.94 -21.38
CA PRO A 99 9.86 6.78 -21.98
C PRO A 99 11.12 6.95 -21.10
N PHE A 100 11.02 6.63 -19.81
CA PHE A 100 12.13 6.67 -18.86
C PHE A 100 12.47 5.31 -18.27
N ASP A 101 11.99 4.23 -18.89
CA ASP A 101 12.39 2.89 -18.51
C ASP A 101 13.93 2.75 -18.54
N GLU A 102 14.48 1.98 -17.62
CA GLU A 102 15.94 1.82 -17.39
C GLU A 102 16.70 3.10 -16.97
N CYS A 103 16.05 4.26 -16.83
CA CYS A 103 16.70 5.49 -16.36
C CYS A 103 16.78 5.54 -14.83
N SER A 104 17.92 6.02 -14.31
CA SER A 104 18.05 6.30 -12.87
C SER A 104 17.14 7.46 -12.45
N LEU A 105 16.81 7.54 -11.15
CA LEU A 105 15.99 8.64 -10.60
C LEU A 105 16.53 10.03 -10.98
N PHE A 106 17.85 10.19 -10.96
CA PHE A 106 18.52 11.44 -11.29
C PHE A 106 18.39 11.78 -12.78
N ASP A 107 18.52 10.78 -13.67
CA ASP A 107 18.37 10.96 -15.11
C ASP A 107 16.94 11.33 -15.51
N VAL A 108 15.95 10.70 -14.86
CA VAL A 108 14.53 11.02 -15.04
C VAL A 108 14.28 12.47 -14.66
N MET A 109 14.69 12.88 -13.45
CA MET A 109 14.55 14.26 -12.98
C MET A 109 15.19 15.24 -13.95
N LYS A 110 16.43 14.98 -14.40
CA LYS A 110 17.14 15.84 -15.34
C LYS A 110 16.39 16.00 -16.66
N ARG A 111 15.87 14.91 -17.23
CA ARG A 111 15.10 14.95 -18.49
C ARG A 111 13.76 15.65 -18.33
N VAL A 112 13.03 15.37 -17.26
CA VAL A 112 11.71 15.96 -16.99
C VAL A 112 11.83 17.48 -16.77
N CYS A 113 12.78 17.92 -15.92
CA CYS A 113 12.93 19.32 -15.56
C CYS A 113 13.65 20.16 -16.63
N TYR A 114 14.62 19.59 -17.34
CA TYR A 114 15.51 20.38 -18.23
C TYR A 114 15.61 19.85 -19.67
N GLY A 115 15.17 18.63 -19.95
CA GLY A 115 15.27 18.00 -21.28
C GLY A 115 14.17 18.41 -22.25
N GLU A 116 13.99 17.66 -23.34
CA GLU A 116 12.77 17.78 -24.14
C GLU A 116 11.62 17.05 -23.46
N CYS A 117 10.39 17.57 -23.60
CA CYS A 117 9.21 16.89 -23.09
C CYS A 117 9.01 15.57 -23.86
N PRO A 118 8.63 14.47 -23.19
CA PRO A 118 8.41 13.19 -23.86
C PRO A 118 7.34 13.31 -24.95
N LYS A 119 7.56 12.62 -26.06
CA LYS A 119 6.65 12.57 -27.20
C LYS A 119 6.49 11.11 -27.62
N LEU A 120 5.39 10.82 -28.31
CA LEU A 120 5.27 9.54 -29.00
C LEU A 120 6.38 9.44 -30.06
N SER A 121 7.16 8.36 -30.00
CA SER A 121 8.30 8.08 -30.87
C SER A 121 7.86 7.62 -32.26
N SER A 122 6.67 7.02 -32.36
CA SER A 122 6.17 6.42 -33.60
C SER A 122 5.15 7.30 -34.33
N SER A 123 5.35 7.49 -35.63
CA SER A 123 4.37 8.09 -36.55
C SER A 123 3.12 7.24 -36.78
N ARG A 124 3.04 6.02 -36.20
CA ARG A 124 1.88 5.13 -36.28
C ARG A 124 0.61 5.68 -35.62
N TRP A 125 0.76 6.69 -34.77
CA TRP A 125 -0.32 7.26 -33.97
C TRP A 125 -0.98 8.45 -34.67
N SER A 126 -2.30 8.57 -34.52
CA SER A 126 -3.04 9.71 -35.09
C SER A 126 -2.52 11.04 -34.55
N SER A 127 -2.46 12.07 -35.40
CA SER A 127 -2.07 13.43 -35.01
C SER A 127 -2.89 13.95 -33.82
N ALA A 128 -4.19 13.63 -33.76
CA ALA A 128 -5.05 13.99 -32.63
C ALA A 128 -4.60 13.35 -31.30
N PHE A 129 -4.11 12.12 -31.32
CA PHE A 129 -3.59 11.47 -30.10
C PHE A 129 -2.25 12.08 -29.67
N ALA A 130 -1.34 12.30 -30.63
CA ALA A 130 -0.07 12.96 -30.37
C ALA A 130 -0.27 14.38 -29.81
N ASP A 131 -1.20 15.15 -30.37
CA ASP A 131 -1.56 16.49 -29.87
C ASP A 131 -2.13 16.40 -28.45
N PHE A 132 -3.05 15.47 -28.18
CA PHE A 132 -3.61 15.26 -26.83
C PHE A 132 -2.51 14.98 -25.78
N VAL A 133 -1.58 14.07 -26.09
CA VAL A 133 -0.44 13.76 -25.20
C VAL A 133 0.45 14.99 -25.02
N SER A 134 0.68 15.76 -26.08
CA SER A 134 1.46 17.01 -25.99
C SER A 134 0.82 18.04 -25.06
N LYS A 135 -0.52 18.13 -25.01
CA LYS A 135 -1.24 19.01 -24.06
C LYS A 135 -1.13 18.54 -22.61
N CYS A 136 -0.94 17.23 -22.41
CA CYS A 136 -0.71 16.66 -21.08
C CYS A 136 0.73 16.92 -20.59
N LEU A 137 1.70 16.88 -21.50
CA LEU A 137 3.14 16.95 -21.21
C LEU A 137 3.76 18.34 -21.45
N ILE A 138 3.06 19.38 -20.98
CA ILE A 138 3.58 20.75 -20.94
C ILE A 138 4.30 20.95 -19.59
N ARG A 139 5.56 21.41 -19.62
CA ARG A 139 6.36 21.60 -18.40
C ARG A 139 5.74 22.63 -17.46
N ASP A 140 5.40 23.82 -17.96
CA ASP A 140 4.76 24.86 -17.16
C ASP A 140 3.34 24.44 -16.78
N THR A 141 3.06 24.34 -15.48
CA THR A 141 1.73 23.95 -14.95
C THR A 141 0.63 24.94 -15.33
N LYS A 142 0.96 26.22 -15.56
CA LYS A 142 -0.02 27.23 -15.98
C LYS A 142 -0.51 26.96 -17.39
N GLU A 143 0.41 26.63 -18.29
CA GLU A 143 0.15 26.32 -19.70
C GLU A 143 -0.38 24.89 -19.91
N ARG A 144 -0.04 23.95 -19.01
CA ARG A 144 -0.56 22.58 -19.05
C ARG A 144 -2.07 22.57 -18.99
N TRP A 145 -2.69 21.82 -19.90
CA TRP A 145 -4.15 21.79 -19.99
C TRP A 145 -4.75 21.15 -18.74
N SER A 146 -5.86 21.73 -18.26
CA SER A 146 -6.67 21.13 -17.21
C SER A 146 -7.47 19.95 -17.74
N VAL A 147 -7.92 19.08 -16.84
CA VAL A 147 -8.82 17.96 -17.19
C VAL A 147 -10.08 18.43 -17.93
N LYS A 148 -10.64 19.58 -17.53
CA LYS A 148 -11.79 20.18 -18.21
C LYS A 148 -11.49 20.50 -19.68
N GLN A 149 -10.34 21.12 -19.95
CA GLN A 149 -9.91 21.42 -21.32
C GLN A 149 -9.62 20.13 -22.11
N LEU A 150 -9.04 19.12 -21.47
CA LEU A 150 -8.74 17.83 -22.10
C LEU A 150 -9.99 17.04 -22.45
N LEU A 151 -11.07 17.12 -21.66
CA LEU A 151 -12.36 16.48 -21.98
C LEU A 151 -12.99 17.03 -23.27
N ASP A 152 -12.70 18.29 -23.62
CA ASP A 152 -13.18 18.93 -24.86
C ASP A 152 -12.25 18.68 -26.07
N HIS A 153 -11.13 17.98 -25.88
CA HIS A 153 -10.14 17.75 -26.93
C HIS A 153 -10.67 16.79 -28.02
N PRO A 154 -10.44 17.05 -29.33
CA PRO A 154 -10.96 16.22 -30.42
C PRO A 154 -10.62 14.73 -30.33
N PHE A 155 -9.49 14.39 -29.72
CA PHE A 155 -9.10 13.00 -29.49
C PHE A 155 -10.13 12.24 -28.65
N VAL A 156 -10.66 12.82 -27.56
CA VAL A 156 -11.50 12.13 -26.57
C VAL A 156 -12.96 12.56 -26.59
N LYS A 157 -13.30 13.75 -27.10
CA LYS A 157 -14.63 14.37 -26.96
C LYS A 157 -15.79 13.44 -27.32
N ASP A 158 -15.73 12.80 -28.49
CA ASP A 158 -16.78 11.89 -28.95
C ASP A 158 -16.86 10.61 -28.10
N SER A 159 -15.70 10.10 -27.66
CA SER A 159 -15.62 8.93 -26.79
C SER A 159 -16.14 9.22 -25.39
N ALA A 160 -15.76 10.35 -24.81
CA ALA A 160 -16.24 10.82 -23.53
C ALA A 160 -17.77 10.96 -23.56
N ASN A 161 -18.33 11.60 -24.58
CA ASN A 161 -19.79 11.74 -24.73
C ASN A 161 -20.50 10.38 -24.83
N ARG A 162 -19.95 9.46 -25.63
CA ARG A 162 -20.49 8.09 -25.77
C ARG A 162 -20.47 7.34 -24.44
N ILE A 163 -19.31 7.29 -23.77
CA ILE A 163 -19.14 6.56 -22.50
C ILE A 163 -20.00 7.19 -21.39
N LYS A 164 -20.15 8.52 -21.37
CA LYS A 164 -21.02 9.21 -20.40
C LYS A 164 -22.49 8.86 -20.59
N SER A 165 -22.93 8.64 -21.83
CA SER A 165 -24.32 8.28 -22.16
C SER A 165 -24.61 6.80 -21.87
N ILE A 166 -23.72 5.90 -22.28
CA ILE A 166 -23.94 4.45 -22.26
C ILE A 166 -23.45 3.80 -20.96
N GLY A 167 -22.46 4.41 -20.29
CA GLY A 167 -21.85 3.89 -19.06
C GLY A 167 -20.75 2.85 -19.29
N CYS A 168 -20.52 2.42 -20.53
CA CYS A 168 -19.48 1.46 -20.90
C CYS A 168 -18.87 1.71 -22.29
N SER A 169 -17.79 0.98 -22.60
CA SER A 169 -17.15 0.95 -23.92
C SER A 169 -17.10 -0.47 -24.48
N ASP A 170 -17.63 -0.66 -25.68
CA ASP A 170 -17.52 -1.93 -26.41
C ASP A 170 -16.06 -2.30 -26.74
N TYR A 171 -15.21 -1.31 -26.98
CA TYR A 171 -13.79 -1.53 -27.25
C TYR A 171 -13.06 -2.04 -25.99
N LEU A 172 -13.37 -1.46 -24.83
CA LEU A 172 -12.81 -1.93 -23.55
C LEU A 172 -13.41 -3.28 -23.15
N LEU A 173 -14.68 -3.54 -23.47
CA LEU A 173 -15.30 -4.84 -23.24
C LEU A 173 -14.62 -5.93 -24.08
N ASP A 174 -14.33 -5.65 -25.35
CA ASP A 174 -13.56 -6.58 -26.20
C ASP A 174 -12.14 -6.77 -25.69
N MET A 175 -11.47 -5.69 -25.26
CA MET A 175 -10.17 -5.77 -24.58
C MET A 175 -10.23 -6.71 -23.37
N ALA A 176 -11.21 -6.54 -22.48
CA ALA A 176 -11.38 -7.38 -21.29
C ALA A 176 -11.59 -8.87 -21.67
N LYS A 177 -12.35 -9.14 -22.74
CA LYS A 177 -12.53 -10.50 -23.27
C LYS A 177 -11.24 -11.09 -23.84
N ARG A 178 -10.42 -10.29 -24.52
CA ARG A 178 -9.14 -10.73 -25.07
C ARG A 178 -8.12 -11.04 -23.97
N VAL A 179 -8.03 -10.19 -22.95
CA VAL A 179 -7.19 -10.45 -21.77
C VAL A 179 -7.61 -11.75 -21.08
N ARG A 180 -8.92 -12.03 -20.96
CA ARG A 180 -9.42 -13.32 -20.44
C ARG A 180 -9.06 -14.52 -21.31
N ARG A 181 -9.12 -14.38 -22.64
CA ARG A 181 -8.81 -15.48 -23.58
C ARG A 181 -7.32 -15.78 -23.66
N CYS A 182 -6.45 -14.78 -23.58
CA CYS A 182 -5.00 -14.98 -23.54
C CYS A 182 -4.54 -15.73 -22.27
N ASN A 183 -5.37 -15.81 -21.23
CA ASN A 183 -5.13 -16.61 -20.03
C ASN A 183 -5.66 -18.05 -20.10
N MET A 184 -5.97 -18.58 -21.30
CA MET A 184 -6.34 -19.99 -21.55
C MET A 184 -5.31 -20.65 -22.48
N PRO A 185 -4.55 -21.69 -22.06
CA PRO A 185 -3.67 -22.39 -22.99
C PRO A 185 -4.45 -23.49 -23.73
N TYR A 186 -4.57 -23.37 -25.04
CA TYR A 186 -4.95 -24.49 -25.92
C TYR A 186 -3.69 -25.01 -26.63
N SER A 187 -3.49 -26.32 -26.61
CA SER A 187 -2.79 -27.03 -27.69
C SER A 187 -3.47 -28.38 -27.95
N PRO A 188 -3.79 -28.73 -29.21
CA PRO A 188 -4.35 -30.03 -29.57
C PRO A 188 -3.24 -31.08 -29.79
N VAL A 189 -3.40 -32.27 -29.22
CA VAL A 189 -2.46 -33.40 -29.32
C VAL A 189 -2.84 -34.29 -30.52
N PRO A 190 -1.93 -34.70 -31.42
CA PRO A 190 -2.17 -35.78 -32.37
C PRO A 190 -1.91 -37.17 -31.74
N PRO A 191 -2.56 -38.24 -32.23
CA PRO A 191 -2.63 -39.53 -31.56
C PRO A 191 -1.42 -40.43 -31.84
N SER A 192 -1.23 -41.42 -30.95
CA SER A 192 -0.31 -42.59 -31.00
C SER A 192 1.10 -42.32 -30.41
N VAL A 193 1.76 -43.16 -29.58
CA VAL A 193 1.80 -44.63 -29.42
C VAL A 193 2.33 -45.02 -28.01
N ASN A 194 1.76 -46.07 -27.40
CA ASN A 194 2.22 -47.01 -26.32
C ASN A 194 2.63 -46.51 -24.91
N LEU A 195 1.95 -46.89 -23.81
CA LEU A 195 1.85 -48.20 -23.09
C LEU A 195 3.12 -48.63 -22.33
N LEU A 196 3.19 -48.35 -21.01
CA LEU A 196 3.10 -49.32 -19.88
C LEU A 196 3.83 -48.85 -18.60
N ALA A 197 3.19 -49.14 -17.47
CA ALA A 197 3.63 -48.97 -16.07
C ALA A 197 3.66 -47.50 -15.57
N VAL A 198 2.88 -47.07 -14.58
CA VAL A 198 2.57 -47.72 -13.30
C VAL A 198 1.16 -47.28 -12.86
N SER A 199 0.28 -48.24 -12.64
CA SER A 199 -0.88 -48.08 -11.75
C SER A 199 -0.39 -48.20 -10.31
N VAL A 200 -0.75 -47.25 -9.43
CA VAL A 200 -1.13 -47.40 -8.01
C VAL A 200 -0.99 -46.05 -7.27
N ILE A 201 -2.11 -45.63 -6.64
CA ILE A 201 -2.37 -44.47 -5.75
C ILE A 201 -2.94 -43.21 -6.43
N GLU A 202 -4.27 -43.23 -6.59
CA GLU A 202 -5.12 -42.05 -6.42
C GLU A 202 -5.16 -41.71 -4.91
N GLU A 203 -4.33 -40.79 -4.45
CA GLU A 203 -4.48 -39.99 -3.22
C GLU A 203 -3.26 -39.03 -3.11
N HIS A 204 -3.48 -37.72 -2.93
CA HIS A 204 -2.48 -36.67 -2.59
C HIS A 204 -1.73 -35.93 -3.73
N LEU A 205 -2.42 -35.18 -4.60
CA LEU A 205 -1.77 -34.18 -5.48
C LEU A 205 -2.38 -32.76 -5.45
N THR A 206 -3.14 -32.39 -4.41
CA THR A 206 -3.59 -31.00 -4.23
C THR A 206 -2.79 -30.22 -3.21
N THR A 207 -1.91 -30.87 -2.44
CA THR A 207 -1.03 -30.20 -1.46
C THR A 207 0.36 -30.01 -2.06
N LEU A 208 0.74 -28.75 -2.29
CA LEU A 208 2.09 -28.35 -2.67
C LEU A 208 2.93 -28.13 -1.42
N VAL A 209 3.96 -28.96 -1.23
CA VAL A 209 4.96 -28.76 -0.17
C VAL A 209 6.18 -28.08 -0.78
N VAL A 210 6.42 -26.83 -0.39
CA VAL A 210 7.54 -26.01 -0.83
C VAL A 210 8.71 -26.23 0.13
N LYS A 211 9.78 -26.85 -0.38
CA LYS A 211 11.03 -27.10 0.35
C LYS A 211 12.20 -26.26 -0.17
N GLY A 212 11.98 -25.54 -1.27
CA GLY A 212 12.95 -24.62 -1.87
C GLY A 212 12.33 -23.82 -3.01
N ASN A 213 13.13 -22.93 -3.60
CA ASN A 213 12.62 -21.89 -4.50
C ASN A 213 12.14 -22.44 -5.84
N SER A 214 12.75 -23.54 -6.29
CA SER A 214 12.30 -24.28 -7.48
C SER A 214 10.88 -24.80 -7.35
N ASP A 215 10.42 -25.07 -6.12
CA ASP A 215 9.09 -25.63 -5.88
C ASP A 215 7.99 -24.57 -6.03
N LEU A 216 8.33 -23.27 -5.94
CA LEU A 216 7.41 -22.18 -6.28
C LEU A 216 6.98 -22.21 -7.76
N MET A 217 7.81 -22.79 -8.63
CA MET A 217 7.46 -22.99 -10.04
C MET A 217 6.41 -24.10 -10.24
N MET A 218 6.14 -24.91 -9.22
CA MET A 218 5.16 -26.00 -9.26
C MET A 218 3.75 -25.53 -8.86
N MET A 219 3.58 -24.25 -8.55
CA MET A 219 2.28 -23.63 -8.27
C MET A 219 1.38 -23.65 -9.51
N GLY A 220 0.10 -24.01 -9.32
CA GLY A 220 -0.83 -24.16 -10.44
C GLY A 220 -2.27 -24.38 -10.00
N SER A 221 -3.18 -24.44 -10.98
CA SER A 221 -4.63 -24.40 -10.76
C SER A 221 -5.23 -25.61 -10.04
N TYR A 222 -4.44 -26.67 -9.85
CA TYR A 222 -4.80 -27.90 -9.15
C TYR A 222 -4.42 -27.88 -7.67
N VAL A 223 -3.64 -26.89 -7.22
CA VAL A 223 -3.17 -26.78 -5.83
C VAL A 223 -4.28 -26.22 -4.94
N GLU A 224 -4.65 -26.96 -3.90
CA GLU A 224 -5.63 -26.59 -2.88
C GLU A 224 -4.97 -26.26 -1.54
N VAL A 225 -3.78 -26.78 -1.25
CA VAL A 225 -3.04 -26.48 -0.01
C VAL A 225 -1.60 -26.18 -0.34
N ILE A 226 -1.05 -25.08 0.18
CA ILE A 226 0.39 -24.78 0.10
C ILE A 226 0.97 -24.92 1.51
N ARG A 227 2.03 -25.72 1.65
CA ARG A 227 2.83 -25.84 2.88
C ARG A 227 4.26 -25.45 2.58
N VAL A 228 4.76 -24.41 3.22
CA VAL A 228 6.14 -23.94 3.07
C VAL A 228 6.94 -24.38 4.28
N CYS A 229 8.00 -25.16 4.06
CA CYS A 229 8.85 -25.67 5.13
C CYS A 229 9.74 -24.57 5.73
N LYS A 230 10.12 -24.73 7.00
CA LYS A 230 10.95 -23.76 7.72
C LYS A 230 12.21 -23.36 6.95
N GLY A 231 12.51 -22.06 6.87
CA GLY A 231 13.79 -21.56 6.39
C GLY A 231 13.98 -21.52 4.86
N VAL A 232 12.91 -21.62 4.07
CA VAL A 232 12.99 -21.73 2.60
C VAL A 232 12.47 -20.47 1.89
N CYS A 233 12.72 -20.35 0.58
CA CYS A 233 12.30 -19.19 -0.22
C CYS A 233 13.02 -17.87 0.11
N ASN A 234 14.24 -17.96 0.64
CA ASN A 234 15.04 -16.82 1.10
C ASN A 234 16.02 -16.24 0.06
N ASP A 235 16.11 -16.76 -1.17
CA ASP A 235 17.08 -16.22 -2.15
C ASP A 235 16.68 -14.80 -2.60
N GLU A 236 17.68 -13.98 -2.94
CA GLU A 236 17.48 -12.60 -3.42
C GLU A 236 16.61 -12.49 -4.68
N CYS A 237 16.50 -13.57 -5.46
CA CYS A 237 15.65 -13.61 -6.66
C CYS A 237 14.15 -13.75 -6.34
N VAL A 238 13.80 -14.17 -5.13
CA VAL A 238 12.41 -14.31 -4.68
C VAL A 238 11.97 -12.99 -4.04
N GLU A 239 11.79 -11.95 -4.85
CA GLU A 239 11.33 -10.64 -4.36
C GLU A 239 9.80 -10.51 -4.30
N LYS A 240 9.09 -11.41 -4.99
CA LYS A 240 7.62 -11.41 -5.07
C LYS A 240 7.10 -12.83 -4.96
N TRP A 241 6.01 -12.99 -4.21
CA TRP A 241 5.29 -14.26 -4.12
C TRP A 241 3.85 -14.10 -4.56
N ASP A 242 3.52 -14.71 -5.71
CA ASP A 242 2.20 -14.62 -6.33
C ASP A 242 1.52 -15.98 -6.38
N VAL A 243 0.43 -16.12 -5.63
CA VAL A 243 -0.37 -17.34 -5.55
C VAL A 243 -1.62 -17.29 -6.44
N ALA A 244 -1.81 -16.24 -7.25
CA ALA A 244 -2.95 -16.10 -8.15
C ALA A 244 -3.08 -17.26 -9.16
N SER A 245 -1.97 -17.93 -9.47
CA SER A 245 -1.93 -19.14 -10.30
C SER A 245 -2.64 -20.35 -9.67
N CYS A 246 -3.06 -20.27 -8.41
CA CYS A 246 -3.75 -21.33 -7.65
C CYS A 246 -5.21 -20.94 -7.32
N PRO A 247 -6.13 -20.78 -8.29
CA PRO A 247 -7.51 -20.36 -8.03
C PRO A 247 -8.34 -21.28 -7.10
N ARG A 248 -7.92 -22.55 -6.93
CA ARG A 248 -8.56 -23.53 -6.03
C ARG A 248 -7.94 -23.58 -4.63
N LEU A 249 -7.01 -22.67 -4.32
CA LEU A 249 -6.28 -22.68 -3.06
C LEU A 249 -7.23 -22.42 -1.89
N LYS A 250 -7.23 -23.36 -0.93
CA LYS A 250 -8.03 -23.35 0.29
C LYS A 250 -7.21 -23.04 1.53
N SER A 251 -5.97 -23.52 1.61
CA SER A 251 -5.09 -23.30 2.77
C SER A 251 -3.67 -22.92 2.37
N ILE A 252 -3.10 -21.94 3.06
CA ILE A 252 -1.68 -21.59 3.01
C ILE A 252 -1.10 -21.76 4.41
N GLU A 253 -0.02 -22.51 4.54
CA GLU A 253 0.69 -22.74 5.80
C GLU A 253 2.18 -22.51 5.57
N ILE A 254 2.72 -21.44 6.11
CA ILE A 254 4.14 -21.09 6.03
C ILE A 254 4.75 -21.30 7.41
N ASP A 255 5.80 -22.08 7.50
CA ASP A 255 6.56 -22.31 8.73
C ASP A 255 7.58 -21.17 8.97
N ASP A 256 8.29 -21.16 10.10
CA ASP A 256 9.15 -20.04 10.51
C ASP A 256 10.28 -19.70 9.49
N GLU A 257 10.78 -18.46 9.49
CA GLU A 257 12.00 -18.01 8.78
C GLU A 257 11.97 -18.15 7.22
N CYS A 258 10.81 -17.97 6.59
CA CYS A 258 10.66 -18.09 5.13
C CYS A 258 10.55 -16.74 4.40
N PHE A 259 10.87 -16.69 3.11
CA PHE A 259 10.64 -15.52 2.23
C PHE A 259 11.37 -14.20 2.60
N GLU A 260 12.59 -14.27 3.14
CA GLU A 260 13.41 -13.13 3.60
C GLU A 260 13.50 -11.94 2.63
N ASN A 261 13.57 -12.21 1.32
CA ASN A 261 13.74 -11.19 0.29
C ASN A 261 12.43 -10.74 -0.38
N VAL A 262 11.29 -11.35 -0.03
CA VAL A 262 9.99 -11.02 -0.62
C VAL A 262 9.47 -9.70 -0.07
N LYS A 263 9.23 -8.75 -0.98
CA LYS A 263 8.70 -7.41 -0.70
C LYS A 263 7.21 -7.29 -1.04
N GLU A 264 6.67 -8.25 -1.79
CA GLU A 264 5.29 -8.22 -2.28
C GLU A 264 4.69 -9.64 -2.28
N VAL A 265 3.54 -9.80 -1.61
CA VAL A 265 2.74 -11.04 -1.64
C VAL A 265 1.38 -10.75 -2.29
N LYS A 266 1.04 -11.49 -3.34
CA LYS A 266 -0.23 -11.35 -4.07
C LYS A 266 -1.17 -12.51 -3.77
N LEU A 267 -2.22 -12.24 -2.97
CA LEU A 267 -3.32 -13.15 -2.67
C LEU A 267 -4.59 -12.77 -3.46
N ILE A 268 -4.52 -12.72 -4.79
CA ILE A 268 -5.61 -12.21 -5.64
C ILE A 268 -6.28 -13.36 -6.41
N GLY A 269 -7.62 -13.37 -6.47
CA GLY A 269 -8.40 -14.36 -7.23
C GLY A 269 -8.68 -15.69 -6.52
N LEU A 270 -8.30 -15.80 -5.24
CA LEU A 270 -8.42 -17.00 -4.42
C LEU A 270 -9.79 -17.09 -3.73
N HIS A 271 -10.84 -17.32 -4.51
CA HIS A 271 -12.24 -17.37 -4.05
C HIS A 271 -12.56 -18.54 -3.10
N GLN A 272 -11.67 -19.54 -3.00
CA GLN A 272 -11.82 -20.70 -2.12
C GLN A 272 -10.90 -20.66 -0.90
N LEU A 273 -10.13 -19.57 -0.69
CA LEU A 273 -9.15 -19.50 0.39
C LEU A 273 -9.86 -19.34 1.74
N GLU A 274 -9.68 -20.34 2.60
CA GLU A 274 -10.31 -20.44 3.90
C GLU A 274 -9.33 -20.18 5.04
N ARG A 275 -8.04 -20.52 4.84
CA ARG A 275 -7.03 -20.50 5.91
C ARG A 275 -5.68 -19.99 5.41
N VAL A 276 -5.07 -19.09 6.18
CA VAL A 276 -3.69 -18.63 5.98
C VAL A 276 -2.99 -18.65 7.34
N VAL A 277 -1.85 -19.33 7.42
CA VAL A 277 -0.99 -19.39 8.59
C VAL A 277 0.41 -19.01 8.16
N ILE A 278 1.02 -18.07 8.88
CA ILE A 278 2.38 -17.60 8.61
C ILE A 278 3.18 -17.71 9.90
N GLY A 279 4.30 -18.43 9.83
CA GLY A 279 5.25 -18.61 10.92
C GLY A 279 6.05 -17.34 11.22
N ARG A 280 6.80 -17.38 12.31
CA ARG A 280 7.60 -16.25 12.81
C ARG A 280 8.74 -15.90 11.87
N ASN A 281 9.12 -14.62 11.84
CA ASN A 281 10.24 -14.08 11.05
C ASN A 281 10.17 -14.36 9.53
N CYS A 282 8.98 -14.67 9.01
CA CYS A 282 8.78 -14.74 7.56
C CYS A 282 8.75 -13.33 6.94
N PHE A 283 9.19 -13.18 5.70
CA PHE A 283 9.21 -11.90 4.97
C PHE A 283 10.10 -10.82 5.63
N THR A 284 11.12 -11.24 6.40
CA THR A 284 12.04 -10.31 7.09
C THR A 284 13.52 -10.65 6.84
N LYS A 285 14.35 -9.61 6.63
CA LYS A 285 15.82 -9.69 6.62
C LYS A 285 16.39 -9.69 8.04
N GLN A 286 16.30 -10.81 8.75
CA GLN A 286 17.08 -10.99 9.97
C GLN A 286 18.43 -11.60 9.62
N LYS A 287 19.47 -10.77 9.56
CA LYS A 287 20.84 -11.27 9.66
C LYS A 287 20.97 -12.01 10.99
N ASN A 288 21.37 -13.27 10.92
CA ASN A 288 21.83 -14.07 12.06
C ASN A 288 22.79 -13.26 12.94
N ASN A 289 22.25 -12.63 13.98
CA ASN A 289 22.93 -12.37 15.23
C ASN A 289 22.01 -12.97 16.29
N ALA A 290 22.38 -14.14 16.78
CA ALA A 290 21.65 -14.95 17.74
C ALA A 290 21.55 -14.32 19.14
N ALA A 291 21.18 -13.04 19.26
CA ALA A 291 21.06 -12.35 20.54
C ALA A 291 20.01 -11.23 20.64
N TYR A 292 19.34 -10.80 19.57
CA TYR A 292 18.33 -9.72 19.70
C TYR A 292 17.09 -10.02 18.86
N GLU A 293 16.21 -10.82 19.46
CA GLU A 293 14.83 -11.03 19.05
C GLU A 293 14.00 -9.76 19.34
N TYR A 294 12.99 -9.50 18.50
CA TYR A 294 12.06 -8.37 18.46
C TYR A 294 12.45 -7.16 17.57
N ASP A 295 11.69 -7.01 16.48
CA ASP A 295 11.54 -5.80 15.67
C ASP A 295 10.92 -4.70 16.55
N LEU A 296 11.75 -3.84 17.15
CA LEU A 296 11.37 -2.91 18.22
C LEU A 296 10.71 -1.61 17.74
N GLN A 297 10.55 -1.35 16.44
CA GLN A 297 9.87 -0.12 15.99
C GLN A 297 8.38 -0.14 16.35
N LEU A 298 8.02 0.58 17.42
CA LEU A 298 6.63 0.72 17.84
C LEU A 298 5.87 1.71 16.92
N GLY A 299 6.53 2.62 16.21
CA GLY A 299 5.83 3.75 15.58
C GLY A 299 5.13 4.62 16.64
N GLY A 300 4.18 5.49 16.24
CA GLY A 300 3.51 6.40 17.17
C GLY A 300 4.37 7.61 17.56
N ASN A 301 4.87 8.34 16.56
CA ASN A 301 5.65 9.57 16.73
C ASN A 301 4.98 10.61 17.64
N ASP A 302 3.66 10.58 17.70
CA ASP A 302 2.82 11.39 18.58
C ASP A 302 2.94 11.01 20.06
N PHE A 303 3.13 9.72 20.39
CA PHE A 303 3.48 9.29 21.75
C PHE A 303 4.90 9.71 22.10
N ASP A 304 5.84 9.52 21.18
CA ASP A 304 7.25 9.89 21.38
C ASP A 304 7.42 11.40 21.60
N ARG A 305 6.64 12.22 20.88
CA ARG A 305 6.60 13.66 21.08
C ARG A 305 6.04 14.06 22.44
N LEU A 306 5.00 13.39 22.94
CA LEU A 306 4.46 13.68 24.28
C LEU A 306 5.49 13.40 25.37
N ILE A 307 6.20 12.28 25.27
CA ILE A 307 7.29 11.94 26.20
C ILE A 307 8.41 12.98 26.07
N ARG A 308 8.86 13.27 24.84
CA ARG A 308 9.94 14.24 24.58
C ARG A 308 9.60 15.64 25.12
N ASP A 309 8.41 16.14 24.84
CA ASP A 309 8.00 17.48 25.24
C ASP A 309 7.93 17.60 26.77
N TYR A 310 7.52 16.52 27.46
CA TYR A 310 7.57 16.44 28.92
C TYR A 310 9.02 16.41 29.46
N VAL A 311 9.89 15.61 28.85
CA VAL A 311 11.30 15.49 29.25
C VAL A 311 12.03 16.84 29.04
N ILE A 312 11.78 17.53 27.93
CA ILE A 312 12.30 18.88 27.68
C ILE A 312 11.81 19.86 28.74
N LYS A 313 10.52 19.81 29.09
CA LYS A 313 9.96 20.69 30.13
C LYS A 313 10.66 20.45 31.47
N THR A 314 10.85 19.19 31.86
CA THR A 314 11.51 18.82 33.12
C THR A 314 12.96 19.29 33.14
N TYR A 315 13.70 19.12 32.04
CA TYR A 315 15.07 19.61 31.93
C TYR A 315 15.17 21.13 32.11
N LYS A 316 14.24 21.89 31.53
CA LYS A 316 14.18 23.35 31.71
C LYS A 316 13.94 23.76 33.15
N GLU A 317 13.16 22.98 33.88
CA GLU A 317 12.82 23.26 35.27
C GLU A 317 13.94 22.83 36.24
N GLU A 318 14.68 21.77 35.93
CA GLU A 318 15.60 21.13 36.89
C GLU A 318 17.09 21.24 36.53
N ALA A 319 17.45 21.51 35.27
CA ALA A 319 18.82 21.32 34.78
C ALA A 319 19.34 22.44 33.86
N GLU A 320 18.48 23.28 33.29
CA GLU A 320 18.89 24.33 32.34
C GLU A 320 19.82 25.38 32.99
N GLU A 321 19.66 25.69 34.27
CA GLU A 321 20.56 26.61 34.99
C GLU A 321 21.98 26.05 35.16
N GLU A 322 22.13 24.73 35.29
CA GLU A 322 23.40 24.05 35.55
C GLU A 322 24.11 23.62 34.26
N TYR A 323 23.36 23.10 33.28
CA TYR A 323 23.89 22.47 32.07
C TYR A 323 23.67 23.28 30.79
N GLY A 324 22.93 24.40 30.86
CA GLY A 324 22.68 25.31 29.75
C GLY A 324 21.52 24.92 28.84
N GLU A 325 21.24 25.75 27.84
CA GLU A 325 20.11 25.55 26.93
C GLU A 325 20.30 24.34 25.99
N LEU A 326 19.19 23.64 25.70
CA LEU A 326 19.20 22.52 24.77
C LEU A 326 19.36 22.95 23.31
N THR A 327 20.35 22.39 22.62
CA THR A 327 20.50 22.58 21.17
C THR A 327 19.45 21.79 20.38
N GLN A 328 19.11 22.27 19.18
CA GLN A 328 18.18 21.58 18.28
C GLN A 328 18.63 20.14 17.95
N ARG A 329 19.95 19.88 17.86
CA ARG A 329 20.49 18.54 17.64
C ARG A 329 20.22 17.59 18.81
N CYS A 330 20.21 18.08 20.04
CA CYS A 330 19.85 17.27 21.21
C CYS A 330 18.36 16.94 21.19
N ILE A 331 17.50 17.90 20.84
CA ILE A 331 16.05 17.72 20.71
C ILE A 331 15.71 16.68 19.62
N ASP A 332 16.41 16.72 18.48
CA ASP A 332 16.19 15.77 17.38
C ASP A 332 16.62 14.34 17.77
N ARG A 333 17.74 14.21 18.49
CA ARG A 333 18.21 12.91 19.03
C ARG A 333 17.31 12.39 20.16
N LEU A 334 16.74 13.29 20.97
CA LEU A 334 15.88 12.94 22.09
C LEU A 334 14.63 12.18 21.64
N LEU A 335 14.06 12.50 20.47
CA LEU A 335 12.91 11.77 19.95
C LEU A 335 13.20 10.28 19.78
N LYS A 336 14.41 9.92 19.31
CA LYS A 336 14.83 8.53 19.18
C LYS A 336 15.01 7.87 20.55
N LYS A 337 15.62 8.57 21.50
CA LYS A 337 15.77 8.08 22.89
C LYS A 337 14.42 7.88 23.59
N CYS A 338 13.42 8.72 23.31
CA CYS A 338 12.06 8.53 23.81
C CYS A 338 11.38 7.30 23.20
N GLU A 339 11.62 7.01 21.92
CA GLU A 339 11.14 5.77 21.29
C GLU A 339 11.76 4.54 21.98
N ASP A 340 13.08 4.55 22.19
CA ASP A 340 13.81 3.47 22.86
C ASP A 340 13.34 3.27 24.31
N ALA A 341 13.12 4.36 25.05
CA ALA A 341 12.54 4.29 26.39
C ALA A 341 11.11 3.71 26.41
N LYS A 342 10.28 4.09 25.44
CA LYS A 342 8.92 3.55 25.28
C LYS A 342 8.95 2.04 25.00
N ILE A 343 9.94 1.58 24.23
CA ILE A 343 10.18 0.16 23.97
C ILE A 343 10.57 -0.58 25.25
N ASP A 344 11.54 -0.05 26.00
CA ASP A 344 12.02 -0.64 27.24
C ASP A 344 10.90 -0.81 28.28
N LEU A 345 10.04 0.22 28.41
CA LEU A 345 8.93 0.24 29.36
C LEU A 345 7.84 -0.79 29.07
N ARG A 346 7.91 -1.51 27.95
CA ARG A 346 7.09 -2.72 27.73
C ARG A 346 7.43 -3.82 28.73
N ALA A 347 8.72 -3.98 29.03
CA ALA A 347 9.24 -5.02 29.93
C ALA A 347 9.64 -4.44 31.30
N LEU A 348 10.19 -3.22 31.33
CA LEU A 348 10.72 -2.58 32.53
C LEU A 348 9.69 -1.68 33.23
N MET A 349 9.85 -1.49 34.54
CA MET A 349 9.01 -0.57 35.33
C MET A 349 9.41 0.90 35.12
N ASP A 350 10.68 1.14 34.85
CA ASP A 350 11.30 2.42 34.56
C ASP A 350 12.46 2.25 33.57
N THR A 351 12.92 3.37 33.00
CA THR A 351 14.10 3.47 32.15
C THR A 351 14.62 4.90 32.16
N ASP A 352 15.92 5.07 31.93
CA ASP A 352 16.57 6.37 31.95
C ASP A 352 16.72 6.96 30.55
N ILE A 353 16.38 8.25 30.42
CA ILE A 353 16.52 9.03 29.20
C ILE A 353 17.63 10.05 29.39
N VAL A 354 18.71 9.87 28.62
CA VAL A 354 19.84 10.81 28.60
C VAL A 354 19.59 11.88 27.54
N ILE A 355 19.39 13.15 27.91
CA ILE A 355 19.12 14.20 26.91
C ILE A 355 20.38 14.59 26.13
N ASN A 356 21.52 14.70 26.82
CA ASN A 356 22.79 15.05 26.24
C ASN A 356 23.87 14.11 26.78
N ASP A 357 24.68 13.54 25.88
CA ASP A 357 25.72 12.58 26.24
C ASP A 357 26.89 13.25 26.99
N ASP A 358 26.95 14.58 26.93
CA ASP A 358 27.95 15.42 27.63
C ASP A 358 27.45 15.92 29.01
N THR A 359 26.25 15.54 29.44
CA THR A 359 25.68 15.92 30.75
C THR A 359 25.41 14.70 31.60
N ASP A 360 25.69 14.77 32.90
CA ASP A 360 25.37 13.70 33.87
C ASP A 360 23.88 13.68 34.25
N TRP A 361 23.07 14.56 33.65
CA TRP A 361 21.63 14.62 33.91
C TRP A 361 20.89 13.49 33.18
N LEU A 362 20.19 12.67 33.96
CA LEU A 362 19.37 11.54 33.50
C LEU A 362 17.93 11.73 33.97
N TYR A 363 16.97 11.44 33.09
CA TYR A 363 15.56 11.44 33.43
C TYR A 363 15.02 10.02 33.52
N THR A 364 14.60 9.59 34.71
CA THR A 364 13.97 8.29 34.90
C THR A 364 12.48 8.36 34.53
N LEU A 365 12.11 7.78 33.39
CA LEU A 365 10.71 7.64 32.97
C LEU A 365 10.13 6.34 33.53
N THR A 366 9.07 6.42 34.33
CA THR A 366 8.34 5.23 34.81
C THR A 366 7.23 4.83 33.83
N ARG A 367 6.88 3.53 33.80
CA ARG A 367 5.76 3.00 33.00
C ARG A 367 4.43 3.68 33.35
N SER A 368 4.19 3.92 34.64
CA SER A 368 2.98 4.62 35.11
C SER A 368 2.90 6.05 34.58
N HIS A 369 4.04 6.75 34.57
CA HIS A 369 4.10 8.10 34.04
C HIS A 369 3.92 8.12 32.52
N MET A 370 4.62 7.23 31.78
CA MET A 370 4.41 7.07 30.35
C MET A 370 2.92 6.83 30.02
N ASN A 371 2.28 5.92 30.76
CA ASN A 371 0.86 5.62 30.64
C ASN A 371 -0.03 6.86 30.84
N CYS A 372 0.29 7.72 31.82
CA CYS A 372 -0.42 8.98 32.05
C CYS A 372 -0.26 9.96 30.87
N LEU A 373 0.93 10.06 30.29
CA LEU A 373 1.21 10.98 29.17
C LEU A 373 0.46 10.56 27.90
N ILE A 374 0.44 9.27 27.58
CA ILE A 374 -0.11 8.77 26.31
C ILE A 374 -1.59 8.35 26.42
N GLY A 375 -2.09 8.11 27.63
CA GLY A 375 -3.43 7.57 27.89
C GLY A 375 -4.55 8.36 27.22
N GLY A 376 -4.48 9.70 27.28
CA GLY A 376 -5.51 10.57 26.69
C GLY A 376 -5.61 10.46 25.16
N LYS A 377 -4.51 10.14 24.47
CA LYS A 377 -4.53 9.90 23.01
C LYS A 377 -5.18 8.57 22.67
N ILE A 378 -4.97 7.55 23.50
CA ILE A 378 -5.61 6.25 23.35
C ILE A 378 -7.12 6.40 23.59
N ASP A 379 -7.53 7.14 24.62
CA ASP A 379 -8.94 7.42 24.91
C ASP A 379 -9.63 8.14 23.75
N GLU A 380 -8.97 9.13 23.15
CA GLU A 380 -9.49 9.83 21.97
C GLU A 380 -9.64 8.89 20.77
N SER A 381 -8.74 7.93 20.60
CA SER A 381 -8.80 6.94 19.52
C SER A 381 -9.98 5.99 19.71
N ILE A 382 -10.22 5.53 20.95
CA ILE A 382 -11.38 4.72 21.31
C ILE A 382 -12.68 5.49 21.06
N ARG A 383 -12.73 6.78 21.43
CA ARG A 383 -13.88 7.66 21.18
C ARG A 383 -14.23 7.76 19.69
N LEU A 384 -13.23 7.87 18.82
CA LEU A 384 -13.44 7.89 17.36
C LEU A 384 -13.95 6.54 16.83
N CYS A 385 -13.50 5.42 17.40
CA CYS A 385 -14.05 4.10 17.10
C CYS A 385 -15.53 4.02 17.47
N ASP A 386 -15.92 4.52 18.65
CA ASP A 386 -17.33 4.53 19.09
C ASP A 386 -18.22 5.37 18.17
N GLU A 387 -17.74 6.52 17.72
CA GLU A 387 -18.45 7.34 16.73
C GLU A 387 -18.66 6.58 15.41
N ALA A 388 -17.64 5.85 14.95
CA ALA A 388 -17.72 5.06 13.72
C ALA A 388 -18.70 3.88 13.85
N ILE A 389 -18.64 3.17 14.98
CA ILE A 389 -19.56 2.07 15.32
C ILE A 389 -21.01 2.59 15.34
N THR A 390 -21.23 3.72 16.01
CA THR A 390 -22.55 4.36 16.09
C THR A 390 -23.07 4.80 14.72
N LYS A 391 -22.22 5.40 13.88
CA LYS A 391 -22.57 5.79 12.49
C LYS A 391 -22.92 4.59 11.61
N ALA A 392 -22.36 3.41 11.89
CA ALA A 392 -22.70 2.17 11.22
C ALA A 392 -24.02 1.54 11.72
N GLY A 393 -24.68 2.14 12.72
CA GLY A 393 -25.87 1.57 13.35
C GLY A 393 -25.58 0.32 14.18
N LEU A 394 -24.33 0.14 14.60
CA LEU A 394 -23.86 -0.99 15.41
C LEU A 394 -23.59 -0.54 16.84
N THR A 395 -23.41 -1.49 17.74
CA THR A 395 -22.91 -1.29 19.09
C THR A 395 -21.59 -1.99 19.28
N VAL A 396 -20.87 -1.61 20.35
CA VAL A 396 -19.61 -2.26 20.76
C VAL A 396 -19.78 -3.79 20.93
N ASN A 397 -20.97 -4.26 21.31
CA ASN A 397 -21.26 -5.69 21.45
C ASN A 397 -21.44 -6.43 20.12
N ASP A 398 -21.69 -5.70 19.02
CA ASP A 398 -21.87 -6.28 17.69
C ASP A 398 -20.53 -6.54 17.00
N ILE A 399 -19.42 -6.06 17.59
CA ILE A 399 -18.07 -6.32 17.11
C ILE A 399 -17.69 -7.75 17.47
N ASN A 400 -17.25 -8.53 16.48
CA ASN A 400 -16.85 -9.93 16.67
C ASN A 400 -15.35 -10.12 16.87
N GLU A 401 -14.52 -9.18 16.41
CA GLU A 401 -13.07 -9.29 16.47
C GLU A 401 -12.41 -7.91 16.44
N ILE A 402 -11.31 -7.75 17.19
CA ILE A 402 -10.46 -6.56 17.18
C ILE A 402 -9.08 -6.97 16.68
N VAL A 403 -8.61 -6.29 15.64
CA VAL A 403 -7.27 -6.46 15.08
C VAL A 403 -6.44 -5.24 15.43
N LEU A 404 -5.34 -5.45 16.15
CA LEU A 404 -4.40 -4.39 16.52
C LEU A 404 -3.36 -4.20 15.42
N VAL A 405 -3.14 -2.95 15.00
CA VAL A 405 -2.32 -2.62 13.84
C VAL A 405 -1.24 -1.61 14.21
N GLY A 406 0.02 -1.97 13.94
CA GLY A 406 1.18 -1.13 14.23
C GLY A 406 1.83 -1.44 15.57
N GLY A 407 3.11 -1.12 15.72
CA GLY A 407 3.88 -1.57 16.88
C GLY A 407 3.39 -0.95 18.20
N SER A 408 2.86 0.27 18.21
CA SER A 408 2.48 1.02 19.40
C SER A 408 1.26 0.42 20.10
N THR A 409 0.53 -0.46 19.43
CA THR A 409 -0.55 -1.23 20.04
C THR A 409 -0.04 -2.31 21.00
N ARG A 410 1.27 -2.60 21.00
CA ARG A 410 1.93 -3.57 21.91
C ARG A 410 2.23 -2.99 23.29
N LEU A 411 1.87 -1.73 23.53
CA LEU A 411 1.97 -1.10 24.85
C LEU A 411 0.87 -1.65 25.76
N CYS A 412 1.24 -2.03 26.99
CA CYS A 412 0.32 -2.65 27.94
C CYS A 412 -0.94 -1.80 28.21
N ILE A 413 -0.81 -0.47 28.22
CA ILE A 413 -1.94 0.46 28.39
C ILE A 413 -2.98 0.37 27.26
N VAL A 414 -2.53 0.09 26.03
CA VAL A 414 -3.45 -0.04 24.89
C VAL A 414 -4.31 -1.29 25.07
N GLU A 415 -3.70 -2.42 25.39
CA GLU A 415 -4.43 -3.65 25.69
C GLU A 415 -5.37 -3.49 26.89
N GLU A 416 -4.92 -2.84 27.97
CA GLU A 416 -5.73 -2.61 29.16
C GLU A 416 -6.97 -1.75 28.86
N LYS A 417 -6.78 -0.60 28.18
CA LYS A 417 -7.90 0.28 27.81
C LYS A 417 -8.87 -0.40 26.85
N LEU A 418 -8.37 -1.19 25.89
CA LEU A 418 -9.22 -1.93 24.97
C LEU A 418 -9.98 -3.06 25.65
N ARG A 419 -9.37 -3.81 26.58
CA ARG A 419 -10.09 -4.84 27.36
C ARG A 419 -11.20 -4.23 28.23
N ASN A 420 -10.95 -3.05 28.81
CA ASN A 420 -11.96 -2.34 29.58
C ASN A 420 -13.12 -1.87 28.69
N HIS A 421 -12.83 -1.43 27.47
CA HIS A 421 -13.85 -0.93 26.53
C HIS A 421 -14.61 -2.04 25.79
N PHE A 422 -13.92 -3.15 25.47
CA PHE A 422 -14.42 -4.29 24.71
C PHE A 422 -14.33 -5.60 25.53
N PRO A 423 -15.09 -5.73 26.63
CA PRO A 423 -14.90 -6.80 27.62
C PRO A 423 -15.25 -8.21 27.12
N LYS A 424 -15.97 -8.34 25.99
CA LYS A 424 -16.40 -9.62 25.40
C LYS A 424 -15.51 -10.11 24.26
N LEU A 425 -14.48 -9.35 23.89
CA LEU A 425 -13.68 -9.57 22.70
C LEU A 425 -12.29 -10.05 23.06
N GLU A 426 -11.92 -11.22 22.54
CA GLU A 426 -10.52 -11.66 22.56
C GLU A 426 -9.73 -10.80 21.56
N ILE A 427 -8.72 -10.08 22.06
CA ILE A 427 -7.77 -9.34 21.24
C ILE A 427 -6.88 -10.37 20.55
N LYS A 428 -7.10 -10.59 19.25
CA LYS A 428 -6.61 -11.81 18.61
C LYS A 428 -5.19 -11.77 18.11
N ASP A 429 -4.64 -10.63 17.70
CA ASP A 429 -3.21 -10.51 17.38
C ASP A 429 -2.79 -9.05 17.12
N SER A 430 -1.50 -8.76 17.34
CA SER A 430 -0.83 -7.54 16.85
C SER A 430 -0.24 -7.83 15.48
N VAL A 431 -0.91 -7.30 14.46
CA VAL A 431 -0.62 -7.54 13.05
C VAL A 431 0.24 -6.39 12.52
N LYS A 432 1.28 -6.66 11.73
CA LYS A 432 2.03 -5.57 11.09
C LYS A 432 1.08 -4.76 10.18
N PRO A 433 1.28 -3.43 10.01
CA PRO A 433 0.41 -2.62 9.15
C PRO A 433 0.14 -3.22 7.77
N GLU A 434 1.16 -3.82 7.17
CA GLU A 434 1.10 -4.47 5.86
C GLU A 434 0.24 -5.74 5.87
N GLU A 435 0.37 -6.55 6.92
CA GLU A 435 -0.42 -7.77 7.12
C GLU A 435 -1.90 -7.44 7.42
N CYS A 436 -2.18 -6.32 8.09
CA CYS A 436 -3.55 -5.87 8.31
C CYS A 436 -4.20 -5.40 7.02
N ILE A 437 -3.46 -4.70 6.15
CA ILE A 437 -3.94 -4.32 4.83
C ILE A 437 -4.25 -5.57 4.01
N ALA A 438 -3.37 -6.57 4.03
CA ALA A 438 -3.59 -7.84 3.33
C ALA A 438 -4.80 -8.60 3.87
N THR A 439 -4.94 -8.69 5.20
CA THR A 439 -6.07 -9.36 5.87
C THR A 439 -7.39 -8.63 5.62
N GLY A 440 -7.38 -7.30 5.72
CA GLY A 440 -8.54 -6.46 5.42
C GLY A 440 -8.97 -6.55 3.96
N ALA A 441 -8.02 -6.53 3.02
CA ALA A 441 -8.29 -6.72 1.60
C ALA A 441 -8.87 -8.10 1.31
N ALA A 442 -8.35 -9.16 1.95
CA ALA A 442 -8.85 -10.52 1.82
C ALA A 442 -10.29 -10.65 2.36
N ARG A 443 -10.57 -10.11 3.56
CA ARG A 443 -11.93 -10.13 4.14
C ARG A 443 -12.91 -9.30 3.32
N TYR A 444 -12.48 -8.15 2.80
CA TYR A 444 -13.31 -7.31 1.94
C TYR A 444 -13.61 -8.00 0.60
N ALA A 445 -12.62 -8.66 0.00
CA ALA A 445 -12.81 -9.47 -1.20
C ALA A 445 -13.79 -10.64 -0.97
N TYR A 446 -13.71 -11.29 0.19
CA TYR A 446 -14.66 -12.33 0.60
C TYR A 446 -16.09 -11.80 0.81
N ALA A 447 -16.23 -10.62 1.41
CA ALA A 447 -17.55 -9.98 1.58
C ALA A 447 -18.18 -9.60 0.23
N LEU A 448 -17.37 -9.10 -0.71
CA LEU A 448 -17.80 -8.79 -2.07
C LEU A 448 -18.20 -10.04 -2.87
N SER A 449 -17.51 -11.17 -2.68
CA SER A 449 -17.81 -12.42 -3.39
C SER A 449 -19.05 -13.14 -2.85
N THR A 450 -19.38 -12.95 -1.58
CA THR A 450 -20.52 -13.61 -0.91
C THR A 450 -21.79 -12.76 -0.83
N GLY A 451 -21.74 -11.48 -1.24
CA GLY A 451 -22.89 -10.58 -1.22
C GLY A 451 -23.35 -10.16 0.17
N LYS A 452 -22.54 -10.40 1.21
CA LYS A 452 -22.82 -9.95 2.58
C LYS A 452 -22.27 -8.54 2.77
N TYR A 453 -23.12 -7.55 2.51
CA TYR A 453 -22.80 -6.13 2.66
C TYR A 453 -22.44 -5.79 4.12
N PHE A 454 -21.25 -5.22 4.33
CA PHE A 454 -21.01 -4.34 5.47
C PHE A 454 -21.67 -3.00 5.18
N VAL A 455 -22.43 -2.48 6.15
CA VAL A 455 -23.20 -1.25 6.07
C VAL A 455 -22.40 -0.12 5.41
N THR A 456 -22.84 0.34 4.25
CA THR A 456 -22.39 1.61 3.69
C THR A 456 -22.93 2.74 4.58
N PRO A 457 -22.11 3.66 5.09
CA PRO A 457 -22.66 4.87 5.68
C PRO A 457 -23.39 5.62 4.56
N SER A 458 -24.71 5.73 4.70
CA SER A 458 -25.46 6.75 3.99
C SER A 458 -24.88 8.11 4.39
N HIS A 459 -24.37 8.85 3.39
CA HIS A 459 -23.94 10.25 3.48
C HIS A 459 -24.88 11.11 4.34
N PRO A 460 -24.36 12.11 5.08
CA PRO A 460 -23.72 13.30 4.49
C PRO A 460 -22.19 13.27 4.50
#